data_AF-A0A2Z6U7S4-F1
#
_entry.id   AF-A0A2Z6U7S4-F1
#
_cell.length_a   1.000
_cell.length_b   1.000
_cell.length_c   1.000
_cell.angle_alpha   90.00
_cell.angle_beta   90.00
_cell.angle_gamma   90.00
#
_symmetry.space_group_name_H-M   'P 1'
#
loop_
_entity.id
_entity.type
_entity.pdbx_description
1 polymer ?
#
loop_
_entity_poly.entity_id
_entity_poly.type
_entity_poly.pdbx_seq_one_letter_code
_entity_poly.pdbx_strand_id
1 'polypeptide(L)'
;MLPLDEATTLQFSQNLYGLYPYQLQRIWDRAVFSGRGKAPTIKENTLDMLSFIDENNDALGYMIVNEAQKTRMEESYHVLSLAQ
;
A
#
# COMPACT_ATOMS: atom_id res chain seq x y z
N MET A 1 12.74 2.54 0.84
CA MET A 1 12.49 1.45 1.80
C MET A 1 11.05 1.55 2.28
N LEU A 2 10.40 0.45 2.68
CA LEU A 2 9.03 0.51 3.21
C LEU A 2 9.03 1.25 4.56
N PRO A 3 8.09 2.18 4.82
CA PRO A 3 8.02 2.91 6.08
C PRO A 3 7.43 2.00 7.17
N LEU A 4 8.31 1.34 7.92
CA LEU A 4 7.92 0.30 8.90
C LEU A 4 7.10 0.83 10.09
N ASP A 5 7.38 2.06 10.52
CA ASP A 5 6.79 2.66 11.73
C ASP A 5 5.46 3.37 11.45
N GLU A 6 5.03 3.40 10.19
CA GLU A 6 3.76 3.99 9.80
C GLU A 6 2.61 3.02 10.13
N ALA A 7 1.57 3.53 10.79
CA ALA A 7 0.39 2.75 11.17
C ALA A 7 -0.21 1.98 9.98
N THR A 8 -0.16 2.59 8.79
CA THR A 8 -0.60 2.01 7.53
C THR A 8 0.15 0.72 7.18
N THR A 9 1.49 0.74 7.26
CA THR A 9 2.35 -0.43 6.97
C THR A 9 2.18 -1.52 8.03
N LEU A 10 2.00 -1.13 9.29
CA LEU A 10 1.73 -2.08 10.37
C LEU A 10 0.43 -2.85 10.12
N GLN A 11 -0.67 -2.15 9.90
CA GLN A 11 -1.97 -2.77 9.63
C GLN A 11 -1.92 -3.60 8.35
N PHE A 12 -1.33 -3.09 7.28
CA PHE A 12 -1.22 -3.83 6.02
C PHE A 12 -0.41 -5.13 6.18
N SER A 13 0.78 -5.07 6.79
CA SER A 13 1.65 -6.23 6.95
C SER A 13 1.02 -7.32 7.83
N GLN A 14 0.37 -6.92 8.93
CA GLN A 14 -0.24 -7.85 9.86
C GLN A 14 -1.56 -8.41 9.34
N ASN A 15 -2.45 -7.57 8.80
CA ASN A 15 -3.80 -7.99 8.42
C ASN A 15 -3.81 -8.78 7.11
N LEU A 16 -2.99 -8.39 6.12
CA LEU A 16 -3.01 -9.06 4.81
C LEU A 16 -2.11 -10.30 4.78
N TYR A 17 -0.93 -10.22 5.40
CA TYR A 17 0.09 -11.26 5.25
C TYR A 17 0.36 -12.05 6.53
N GLY A 18 -0.17 -11.63 7.69
CA GLY A 18 0.19 -12.23 8.98
C GLY A 18 1.68 -12.07 9.31
N LEU A 19 2.32 -11.03 8.76
CA LEU A 19 3.75 -10.76 8.89
C LEU A 19 3.97 -9.52 9.76
N TYR A 20 5.05 -9.53 10.53
CA TYR A 20 5.54 -8.30 11.12
C TYR A 20 6.14 -7.38 10.03
N PRO A 21 6.10 -6.04 10.19
CA PRO A 21 6.57 -5.09 9.18
C PRO A 21 7.98 -5.39 8.65
N TYR A 22 8.92 -5.73 9.55
CA TYR A 22 10.30 -6.05 9.17
C TYR A 22 10.41 -7.30 8.27
N GLN A 23 9.50 -8.26 8.41
CA GLN A 23 9.48 -9.46 7.57
C GLN A 23 9.02 -9.11 6.17
N LEU A 24 7.97 -8.29 6.05
CA LEU A 24 7.49 -7.77 4.76
C LEU A 24 8.58 -6.96 4.07
N GLN A 25 9.27 -6.06 4.80
CA GLN A 25 10.40 -5.32 4.23
C GLN A 25 11.51 -6.24 3.75
N ARG A 26 11.88 -7.28 4.50
CA ARG A 26 12.93 -8.20 4.05
C ARG A 26 12.55 -8.94 2.75
N ILE A 27 11.29 -9.31 2.61
CA ILE A 27 10.78 -9.93 1.37
C ILE A 27 10.83 -8.94 0.22
N TRP A 28 10.39 -7.70 0.45
CA TRP A 28 10.39 -6.64 -0.55
C TRP A 28 11.80 -6.27 -1.00
N ASP A 29 12.72 -6.05 -0.05
CA ASP A 29 14.11 -5.71 -0.34
C ASP A 29 14.79 -6.80 -1.17
N ARG A 30 14.47 -8.07 -0.92
CA ARG A 30 14.94 -9.20 -1.76
C ARG A 30 14.38 -9.15 -3.18
N ALA A 31 13.10 -8.80 -3.34
CA ALA A 31 12.49 -8.65 -4.66
C ALA A 31 13.16 -7.50 -5.44
N VAL A 32 13.40 -6.36 -4.80
CA VAL A 32 14.09 -5.21 -5.39
C VAL A 32 15.54 -5.55 -5.76
N PHE A 33 16.31 -6.14 -4.84
CA PHE A 33 17.71 -6.49 -5.08
C PHE A 33 17.89 -7.51 -6.22
N SER A 34 16.94 -8.44 -6.38
CA SER A 34 16.97 -9.41 -7.49
C SER A 34 16.40 -8.88 -8.81
N GLY A 35 16.04 -7.59 -8.90
CA GLY A 35 15.47 -6.97 -10.09
C GLY A 35 14.04 -7.40 -10.42
N ARG A 36 13.38 -8.14 -9.52
CA ARG A 36 12.01 -8.64 -9.69
C ARG A 36 10.94 -7.72 -9.10
N GLY A 37 11.34 -6.70 -8.35
CA GLY A 37 10.44 -5.73 -7.73
C GLY A 37 10.93 -4.30 -7.92
N LYS A 38 10.00 -3.36 -7.86
CA LYS A 38 10.30 -1.92 -7.78
C LYS A 38 10.28 -1.48 -6.32
N ALA A 39 11.13 -0.52 -5.98
CA ALA A 39 11.07 0.11 -4.66
C ALA A 39 9.69 0.78 -4.47
N PRO A 40 9.14 0.77 -3.24
CA PRO A 40 7.87 1.43 -2.98
C PRO A 40 8.02 2.95 -3.19
N THR A 41 6.99 3.57 -3.75
CA THR A 41 6.89 5.02 -3.84
C THR A 41 5.99 5.49 -2.70
N ILE A 42 6.53 6.30 -1.79
CA ILE A 42 5.78 6.85 -0.65
C ILE A 42 5.17 8.18 -1.07
N LYS A 43 3.90 8.37 -0.76
CA LYS A 43 3.17 9.64 -0.97
C LYS A 43 2.67 10.14 0.36
N GLU A 44 2.71 11.46 0.55
CA GLU A 44 2.43 12.08 1.86
C GLU A 44 0.93 12.15 2.17
N ASN A 45 0.08 12.09 1.15
CA ASN A 45 -1.37 12.18 1.33
C ASN A 45 -2.12 11.34 0.29
N THR A 46 -3.42 11.15 0.55
CA THR A 46 -4.33 10.38 -0.29
C THR A 46 -4.42 10.92 -1.72
N LEU A 47 -4.49 12.25 -1.90
CA LEU A 47 -4.63 12.83 -3.25
C LEU A 47 -3.42 12.55 -4.12
N ASP A 48 -2.22 12.64 -3.56
CA ASP A 48 -0.97 12.33 -4.24
C ASP A 48 -0.86 10.84 -4.59
N MET A 49 -1.39 9.96 -3.72
CA MET A 49 -1.47 8.52 -3.99
C MET A 49 -2.44 8.22 -5.13
N LEU A 50 -3.64 8.81 -5.12
CA LEU A 50 -4.63 8.62 -6.18
C LEU A 50 -4.13 9.14 -7.53
N SER A 51 -3.58 10.36 -7.55
CA SER A 51 -2.99 10.94 -8.76
C SER A 51 -1.89 10.03 -9.33
N PHE A 52 -1.05 9.46 -8.46
CA PHE A 52 -0.03 8.53 -8.89
C PHE A 52 -0.61 7.24 -9.48
N ILE A 53 -1.69 6.70 -8.91
CA ILE A 53 -2.36 5.51 -9.45
C ILE A 53 -2.99 5.83 -10.81
N ASP A 54 -3.63 6.99 -10.95
CA ASP A 54 -4.24 7.43 -12.22
C ASP A 54 -3.19 7.62 -13.33
N GLU A 55 -2.00 8.12 -12.98
CA GLU A 55 -0.89 8.31 -13.92
C GLU A 55 -0.15 7.00 -14.28
N ASN A 56 -0.27 5.97 -13.45
CA ASN A 56 0.46 4.72 -13.59
C ASN A 56 -0.52 3.55 -13.65
N ASN A 57 -1.03 3.27 -14.85
CA ASN A 57 -1.77 2.04 -15.13
C ASN A 57 -0.96 0.84 -14.60
N ASP A 58 -1.56 0.05 -13.69
CA ASP A 58 -0.97 -1.07 -12.93
C ASP A 58 -0.29 -0.72 -11.59
N ALA A 59 -0.34 0.53 -11.13
CA ALA A 59 0.07 0.87 -9.77
C ALA A 59 -0.91 0.31 -8.73
N LEU A 60 -0.35 -0.14 -7.60
CA LEU A 60 -1.11 -0.57 -6.43
C LEU A 60 -0.66 0.23 -5.21
N GLY A 61 -1.62 0.73 -4.45
CA GLY A 61 -1.40 1.48 -3.22
C GLY A 61 -2.24 0.94 -2.07
N TYR A 62 -1.84 1.28 -0.86
CA TYR A 62 -2.61 1.01 0.36
C TYR A 62 -2.64 2.29 1.20
N MET A 63 -3.77 2.54 1.87
CA MET A 63 -3.98 3.71 2.70
C MET A 63 -5.09 3.43 3.72
N ILE A 64 -5.07 4.14 4.84
CA ILE A 64 -6.16 4.12 5.81
C ILE A 64 -7.21 5.12 5.37
N VAL A 65 -8.45 4.66 5.22
CA VAL A 65 -9.60 5.49 4.82
C VAL A 65 -10.76 5.25 5.78
N ASN A 66 -11.64 6.23 5.90
CA ASN A 66 -12.94 6.03 6.55
C ASN A 66 -13.98 5.48 5.55
N GLU A 67 -15.14 5.06 6.05
CA GLU A 67 -16.21 4.48 5.23
C GLU A 67 -16.69 5.42 4.11
N ALA A 68 -16.80 6.73 4.37
CA ALA A 68 -17.23 7.70 3.36
C ALA A 68 -16.21 7.82 2.21
N GLN A 69 -14.92 7.81 2.53
CA GLN A 69 -13.83 7.82 1.55
C GLN A 69 -13.80 6.52 0.76
N LYS A 70 -13.97 5.37 1.44
CA LYS A 70 -14.03 4.05 0.81
C LYS A 70 -15.15 3.98 -0.23
N THR A 71 -16.39 4.33 0.12
CA THR A 71 -17.53 4.33 -0.82
C THR A 71 -17.24 5.17 -2.05
N ARG A 72 -16.66 6.36 -1.87
CA ARG A 72 -16.28 7.23 -3.00
C ARG A 72 -15.20 6.61 -3.87
N MET A 73 -14.25 5.88 -3.29
CA MET A 73 -13.18 5.22 -4.04
C MET A 73 -13.66 4.02 -4.83
N GLU A 74 -14.65 3.27 -4.33
CA GLU A 74 -15.25 2.12 -5.02
C GLU A 74 -15.91 2.49 -6.36
N GLU A 75 -16.28 3.76 -6.54
CA GLU A 75 -16.84 4.28 -7.81
C GLU A 75 -15.79 4.35 -8.93
N SER A 76 -14.52 4.56 -8.58
CA SER A 76 -13.43 4.83 -9.54
C SER A 76 -12.29 3.82 -9.51
N TYR A 77 -12.12 3.07 -8.42
CA TYR A 77 -11.00 2.17 -8.20
C TYR A 77 -11.48 0.78 -7.76
N HIS A 78 -10.69 -0.24 -8.07
CA HIS A 78 -10.88 -1.55 -7.47
C HIS A 78 -10.36 -1.54 -6.03
N VAL A 79 -11.26 -1.39 -5.06
CA VAL A 79 -10.92 -1.33 -3.64
C VAL A 79 -11.02 -2.71 -3.00
N LEU A 80 -9.93 -3.18 -2.39
CA LEU A 80 -9.92 -4.36 -1.53
C LEU A 80 -9.87 -3.91 -0.07
N SER A 81 -10.98 -4.09 0.65
CA SER A 81 -11.04 -3.82 2.09
C SER A 81 -10.41 -4.97 2.87
N LEU A 82 -9.39 -4.66 3.68
CA LEU A 82 -8.86 -5.59 4.66
C LEU A 82 -9.76 -5.52 5.90
N ALA A 83 -10.76 -6.39 5.98
CA ALA A 83 -11.64 -6.49 7.14
C ALA A 83 -10.82 -6.87 8.40
N GLN A 84 -11.26 -6.36 9.57
CA GLN A 84 -10.95 -6.97 10.86
C GLN A 84 -11.90 -8.13 11.14
#